data_AF-A0A257SY53-F1
#
_entry.id   AF-A0A257SY53-F1
#
_cell.length_a   1.000
_cell.length_b   1.000
_cell.length_c   1.000
_cell.angle_alpha   90.00
_cell.angle_beta   90.00
_cell.angle_gamma   90.00
#
_symmetry.space_group_name_H-M   'P 1'
#
loop_
_entity.id
_entity.type
_entity.pdbx_description
1 polymer ?
#
loop_
_entity_poly.entity_id
_entity_poly.type
_entity_poly.pdbx_seq_one_letter_code
_entity_poly.pdbx_strand_id
1 'polypeptide(L)'
;FGPGIVAPAETATCTDPGNGTGAFVHGRSVRPAEFLDGLSNTAMFSERVMGGRGAYRPYSDYLVSLPDICTTSDAIGTCSSLATGGLYDAYAGATWLFGGWRQTWYNHLFTPNSPVPDCNANPIASGGGRGAYTARSYHPGGVNSAMADGSARFVSQDIDLSVWRALATRGGGATGPRNEHKRRSSSRPPKANSQRSRPFLPTRRSHGRAVARRAGKPQNAGDLSSWLWRPSHG
;
A
#
# COMPACT_ATOMS: atom_id res chain seq x y z
N PHE A 1 -10.00 2.87 -2.86
CA PHE A 1 -8.84 3.44 -3.54
C PHE A 1 -9.06 3.21 -5.02
N GLY A 2 -9.01 4.29 -5.81
CA GLY A 2 -9.11 4.20 -7.27
C GLY A 2 -7.79 3.68 -7.87
N PRO A 3 -7.52 3.96 -9.15
CA PRO A 3 -6.42 3.34 -9.87
C PRO A 3 -5.06 3.72 -9.31
N GLY A 4 -4.22 2.70 -9.23
CA GLY A 4 -2.77 2.78 -9.16
C GLY A 4 -2.17 1.70 -10.06
N ILE A 5 -0.88 1.83 -10.40
CA ILE A 5 -0.16 0.79 -11.16
C ILE A 5 0.02 -0.48 -10.30
N VAL A 6 0.22 -0.31 -8.99
CA VAL A 6 1.00 -1.25 -8.19
C VAL A 6 0.13 -2.04 -7.21
N ALA A 7 0.50 -3.32 -7.03
CA ALA A 7 0.33 -4.05 -5.77
C ALA A 7 1.24 -3.39 -4.68
N PRO A 8 1.77 -4.07 -3.64
CA PRO A 8 2.78 -3.45 -2.78
C PRO A 8 4.03 -2.97 -3.55
N ALA A 9 4.80 -2.12 -2.88
CA ALA A 9 5.95 -1.43 -3.44
C ALA A 9 7.08 -2.35 -3.95
N GLU A 10 7.95 -1.78 -4.78
CA GLU A 10 9.22 -2.37 -5.23
C GLU A 10 10.25 -2.60 -4.09
N THR A 11 9.90 -2.26 -2.84
CA THR A 11 10.75 -2.47 -1.65
C THR A 11 10.41 -3.80 -0.96
N ALA A 12 11.43 -4.53 -0.51
CA ALA A 12 11.38 -5.93 -0.04
C ALA A 12 10.53 -6.25 1.22
N THR A 13 9.61 -5.37 1.64
CA THR A 13 8.61 -5.64 2.67
C THR A 13 7.22 -5.43 2.08
N CYS A 14 6.37 -6.46 2.14
CA CYS A 14 5.01 -6.49 1.57
C CYS A 14 3.99 -5.62 2.32
N THR A 15 4.45 -4.51 2.89
CA THR A 15 3.79 -3.64 3.88
C THR A 15 3.21 -2.36 3.29
N ASP A 16 3.61 -1.97 2.07
CA ASP A 16 2.97 -0.86 1.36
C ASP A 16 1.61 -1.34 0.81
N PRO A 17 0.48 -0.66 1.10
CA PRO A 17 -0.82 -0.99 0.51
C PRO A 17 -0.90 -0.77 -1.01
N GLY A 18 0.13 -0.21 -1.63
CA GLY A 18 0.17 0.21 -3.03
C GLY A 18 -0.42 1.61 -3.23
N ASN A 19 -0.42 2.06 -4.48
CA ASN A 19 -1.10 3.29 -4.93
C ASN A 19 -0.60 4.63 -4.34
N GLY A 20 0.62 4.72 -3.81
CA GLY A 20 1.20 6.02 -3.37
C GLY A 20 1.27 7.10 -4.47
N THR A 21 1.32 6.67 -5.74
CA THR A 21 1.46 7.53 -6.93
C THR A 21 0.16 7.82 -7.69
N GLY A 22 -0.95 7.13 -7.44
CA GLY A 22 -2.22 7.30 -8.16
C GLY A 22 -3.20 8.28 -7.50
N ALA A 23 -4.39 8.48 -8.07
CA ALA A 23 -5.28 9.57 -7.64
C ALA A 23 -5.76 9.47 -6.17
N PHE A 24 -5.73 8.29 -5.56
CA PHE A 24 -6.24 8.04 -4.20
C PHE A 24 -5.19 7.34 -3.32
N VAL A 25 -4.60 8.09 -2.38
CA VAL A 25 -3.60 7.56 -1.44
C VAL A 25 -4.25 7.18 -0.10
N HIS A 26 -3.88 6.03 0.47
CA HIS A 26 -4.40 5.59 1.76
C HIS A 26 -4.02 6.58 2.88
N GLY A 27 -5.02 7.01 3.68
CA GLY A 27 -4.79 7.87 4.85
C GLY A 27 -4.30 9.30 4.54
N ARG A 28 -4.35 9.74 3.28
CA ARG A 28 -3.83 11.05 2.85
C ARG A 28 -4.74 11.68 1.79
N SER A 29 -5.09 12.95 2.00
CA SER A 29 -5.68 13.79 0.95
C SER A 29 -4.61 14.20 -0.07
N VAL A 30 -4.96 14.13 -1.36
CA VAL A 30 -4.14 14.59 -2.49
C VAL A 30 -4.69 15.92 -2.99
N ARG A 31 -3.82 16.88 -3.28
CA ARG A 31 -4.17 18.20 -3.81
C ARG A 31 -4.04 18.22 -5.35
N PRO A 32 -4.84 19.01 -6.09
CA PRO A 32 -4.71 19.15 -7.55
C PRO A 32 -3.30 19.51 -8.03
N ALA A 33 -2.53 20.26 -7.24
CA ALA A 33 -1.14 20.61 -7.55
C ALA A 33 -0.14 19.44 -7.50
N GLU A 34 -0.57 18.25 -7.04
CA GLU A 34 0.24 17.02 -7.01
C GLU A 34 0.07 16.17 -8.28
N PHE A 35 -0.76 16.60 -9.23
CA PHE A 35 -0.94 16.01 -10.55
C PHE A 35 0.02 16.70 -11.53
N LEU A 36 1.26 16.23 -11.55
CA LEU A 36 2.40 16.89 -12.21
C LEU A 36 2.32 16.86 -13.74
N ASP A 37 1.55 15.92 -14.28
CA ASP A 37 1.18 15.73 -15.68
C ASP A 37 -0.21 16.31 -16.02
N GLY A 38 -0.92 16.86 -15.04
CA GLY A 38 -2.25 17.46 -15.19
C GLY A 38 -3.40 16.50 -14.89
N LEU A 39 -4.48 17.05 -14.30
CA LEU A 39 -5.67 16.31 -13.87
C LEU A 39 -6.33 15.47 -15.01
N SER A 40 -6.23 15.95 -16.24
CA SER A 40 -6.78 15.29 -17.43
C SER A 40 -5.99 14.06 -17.88
N ASN A 41 -4.84 13.77 -17.24
CA ASN A 41 -3.96 12.65 -17.57
C ASN A 41 -3.91 11.57 -16.48
N THR A 42 -4.68 11.71 -15.39
CA THR A 42 -4.80 10.68 -14.36
C THR A 42 -6.23 10.17 -14.26
N ALA A 43 -6.42 8.86 -14.35
CA ALA A 43 -7.70 8.21 -14.11
C ALA A 43 -8.06 8.24 -12.61
N MET A 44 -9.35 8.28 -12.30
CA MET A 44 -9.91 8.18 -10.95
C MET A 44 -10.82 6.96 -10.78
N PHE A 45 -11.62 6.65 -11.78
CA PHE A 45 -12.56 5.53 -11.76
C PHE A 45 -12.57 4.85 -13.12
N SER A 46 -12.86 3.56 -13.14
CA SER A 46 -13.09 2.77 -14.35
C SER A 46 -14.06 1.65 -14.00
N GLU A 47 -14.51 0.96 -15.03
CA GLU A 47 -15.52 -0.09 -14.92
C GLU A 47 -14.97 -1.39 -14.30
N ARG A 48 -15.84 -2.09 -13.58
CA ARG A 48 -15.64 -3.47 -13.09
C ARG A 48 -16.93 -4.23 -13.33
N VAL A 49 -16.82 -5.44 -13.87
CA VAL A 49 -17.96 -6.34 -14.07
C VAL A 49 -18.39 -6.93 -12.73
N MET A 50 -19.71 -6.99 -12.49
CA MET A 50 -20.28 -7.66 -11.32
C MET A 50 -20.12 -9.18 -11.44
N GLY A 51 -19.66 -9.80 -10.36
CA GLY A 51 -19.43 -11.24 -10.24
C GLY A 51 -20.70 -12.09 -10.29
N GLY A 52 -20.52 -13.39 -10.52
CA GLY A 52 -21.61 -14.35 -10.68
C GLY A 52 -22.15 -14.95 -9.37
N ARG A 53 -23.30 -15.64 -9.48
CA ARG A 53 -23.65 -16.71 -8.53
C ARG A 53 -23.38 -18.05 -9.20
N GLY A 54 -22.82 -19.00 -8.45
CA GLY A 54 -22.51 -20.35 -8.92
C GLY A 54 -21.03 -20.53 -9.24
N ALA A 55 -20.73 -21.22 -10.35
CA ALA A 55 -19.37 -21.56 -10.75
C ALA A 55 -18.51 -20.33 -11.10
N TYR A 56 -17.20 -20.45 -10.84
CA TYR A 56 -16.18 -19.44 -11.11
C TYR A 56 -16.18 -18.95 -12.57
N ARG A 57 -16.15 -17.62 -12.73
CA ARG A 57 -16.07 -16.92 -14.02
C ARG A 57 -14.81 -16.04 -14.07
N PRO A 58 -13.75 -16.42 -14.81
CA PRO A 58 -12.50 -15.67 -14.88
C PRO A 58 -12.61 -14.18 -15.25
N TYR A 59 -13.69 -13.79 -15.94
CA TYR A 59 -13.92 -12.41 -16.38
C TYR A 59 -14.64 -11.52 -15.35
N SER A 60 -15.39 -12.10 -14.40
CA SER A 60 -16.18 -11.33 -13.42
C SER A 60 -15.76 -11.59 -11.98
N ASP A 61 -15.20 -12.76 -11.71
CA ASP A 61 -14.84 -13.23 -10.38
C ASP A 61 -13.32 -13.21 -10.21
N TYR A 62 -12.81 -13.33 -8.98
CA TYR A 62 -11.37 -13.29 -8.73
C TYR A 62 -10.89 -14.40 -7.79
N LEU A 63 -9.65 -14.83 -7.98
CA LEU A 63 -9.00 -15.85 -7.16
C LEU A 63 -8.45 -15.25 -5.86
N VAL A 64 -8.47 -16.05 -4.79
CA VAL A 64 -8.15 -15.61 -3.42
C VAL A 64 -7.20 -16.60 -2.71
N SER A 65 -6.61 -16.16 -1.60
CA SER A 65 -5.73 -16.98 -0.75
C SER A 65 -4.52 -17.57 -1.48
N LEU A 66 -3.95 -16.81 -2.41
CA LEU A 66 -2.74 -17.17 -3.16
C LEU A 66 -1.47 -16.88 -2.33
N PRO A 67 -0.28 -17.35 -2.77
CA PRO A 67 0.99 -16.93 -2.18
C PRO A 67 1.16 -15.41 -2.13
N ASP A 68 2.03 -14.92 -1.25
CA ASP A 68 2.29 -13.49 -1.06
C ASP A 68 2.70 -12.80 -2.38
N ILE A 69 1.85 -11.89 -2.85
CA ILE A 69 2.10 -11.01 -3.99
C ILE A 69 2.67 -9.70 -3.43
N CYS A 70 3.94 -9.42 -3.67
CA CYS A 70 4.61 -8.24 -3.08
C CYS A 70 5.10 -7.22 -4.10
N THR A 71 5.23 -7.59 -5.38
CA THR A 71 5.62 -6.70 -6.47
C THR A 71 4.66 -6.77 -7.65
N THR A 72 4.75 -5.80 -8.55
CA THR A 72 4.08 -5.82 -9.87
C THR A 72 4.41 -7.08 -10.67
N SER A 73 5.67 -7.53 -10.65
CA SER A 73 6.11 -8.77 -11.32
C SER A 73 5.46 -10.00 -10.71
N ASP A 74 5.36 -10.09 -9.39
CA ASP A 74 4.72 -11.23 -8.71
C ASP A 74 3.23 -11.29 -9.05
N ALA A 75 2.56 -10.13 -9.06
CA ALA A 75 1.15 -10.04 -9.43
C ALA A 75 0.92 -10.51 -10.88
N ILE A 76 1.75 -10.06 -11.82
CA ILE A 76 1.66 -10.45 -13.22
C ILE A 76 1.91 -11.95 -13.38
N GLY A 77 3.03 -12.47 -12.84
CA GLY A 77 3.39 -13.88 -12.96
C GLY A 77 2.35 -14.80 -12.31
N THR A 78 1.92 -14.47 -11.08
CA THR A 78 0.95 -15.26 -10.32
C THR A 78 -0.40 -15.29 -11.04
N CYS A 79 -1.00 -14.12 -11.32
CA CYS A 79 -2.34 -14.08 -11.93
C CYS A 79 -2.35 -14.66 -13.35
N SER A 80 -1.29 -14.48 -14.14
CA SER A 80 -1.20 -15.08 -15.50
C SER A 80 -1.04 -16.59 -15.49
N SER A 81 -0.52 -17.18 -14.41
CA SER A 81 -0.37 -18.64 -14.29
C SER A 81 -1.66 -19.38 -13.92
N LEU A 82 -2.66 -18.66 -13.39
CA LEU A 82 -3.85 -19.26 -12.79
C LEU A 82 -4.96 -19.51 -13.82
N ALA A 83 -4.76 -20.52 -14.66
CA ALA A 83 -5.61 -20.76 -15.83
C ALA A 83 -7.10 -21.00 -15.51
N THR A 84 -7.47 -21.59 -14.37
CA THR A 84 -8.88 -21.75 -13.90
C THR A 84 -9.05 -22.30 -12.47
N GLY A 85 -7.97 -22.58 -11.74
CA GLY A 85 -8.00 -23.31 -10.47
C GLY A 85 -7.71 -22.45 -9.24
N GLY A 86 -8.48 -22.64 -8.16
CA GLY A 86 -8.23 -22.04 -6.85
C GLY A 86 -9.50 -21.78 -6.05
N LEU A 87 -9.33 -21.23 -4.84
CA LEU A 87 -10.43 -20.57 -4.13
C LEU A 87 -10.75 -19.25 -4.85
N TYR A 88 -12.03 -18.91 -4.95
CA TYR A 88 -12.49 -17.71 -5.63
C TYR A 88 -13.57 -16.97 -4.82
N ASP A 89 -13.75 -15.68 -5.13
CA ASP A 89 -14.86 -14.86 -4.68
C ASP A 89 -15.61 -14.32 -5.89
N ALA A 90 -16.89 -14.68 -6.00
CA ALA A 90 -17.79 -14.30 -7.08
C ALA A 90 -18.67 -13.08 -6.74
N TYR A 91 -18.38 -12.38 -5.64
CA TYR A 91 -19.10 -11.15 -5.24
C TYR A 91 -18.33 -9.87 -5.60
N ALA A 92 -17.48 -9.93 -6.63
CA ALA A 92 -16.88 -8.76 -7.26
C ALA A 92 -17.97 -7.73 -7.64
N GLY A 93 -17.77 -6.45 -7.30
CA GLY A 93 -18.73 -5.40 -7.69
C GLY A 93 -20.12 -5.53 -7.07
N ALA A 94 -20.32 -6.37 -6.05
CA ALA A 94 -21.64 -6.66 -5.49
C ALA A 94 -22.32 -5.46 -4.80
N THR A 95 -21.55 -4.45 -4.38
CA THR A 95 -22.10 -3.16 -3.94
C THR A 95 -21.13 -2.00 -4.19
N TRP A 96 -21.69 -0.81 -4.40
CA TRP A 96 -20.96 0.46 -4.46
C TRP A 96 -20.82 1.15 -3.09
N LEU A 97 -21.55 0.68 -2.07
CA LEU A 97 -21.58 1.29 -0.73
C LEU A 97 -20.25 1.16 0.02
N PHE A 98 -19.48 0.11 -0.26
CA PHE A 98 -18.24 -0.19 0.43
C PHE A 98 -17.02 -0.10 -0.48
N GLY A 99 -15.92 0.40 0.08
CA GLY A 99 -14.60 0.26 -0.51
C GLY A 99 -14.05 -1.15 -0.32
N GLY A 100 -13.36 -1.65 -1.32
CA GLY A 100 -12.53 -2.86 -1.25
C GLY A 100 -12.38 -3.47 -2.63
N TRP A 101 -11.42 -4.37 -2.78
CA TRP A 101 -11.23 -5.11 -4.04
C TRP A 101 -12.41 -6.01 -4.41
N ARG A 102 -13.09 -6.56 -3.39
CA ARG A 102 -14.37 -7.26 -3.56
C ARG A 102 -15.45 -6.36 -4.17
N GLN A 103 -15.36 -5.04 -4.01
CA GLN A 103 -16.43 -4.10 -4.29
C GLN A 103 -16.05 -3.16 -5.45
N THR A 104 -15.41 -2.04 -5.15
CA THR A 104 -15.30 -0.87 -6.03
C THR A 104 -13.89 -0.58 -6.54
N TRP A 105 -12.88 -1.36 -6.17
CA TRP A 105 -11.48 -1.05 -6.47
C TRP A 105 -10.93 -1.88 -7.63
N TYR A 106 -10.03 -1.26 -8.40
CA TYR A 106 -9.33 -1.85 -9.55
C TYR A 106 -7.93 -1.22 -9.67
N ASN A 107 -7.06 -1.79 -10.50
CA ASN A 107 -5.72 -1.31 -10.78
C ASN A 107 -5.35 -1.44 -12.27
N HIS A 108 -4.27 -0.78 -12.68
CA HIS A 108 -3.82 -0.74 -14.08
C HIS A 108 -2.72 -1.79 -14.37
N LEU A 109 -2.70 -2.91 -13.63
CA LEU A 109 -1.69 -3.96 -13.82
C LEU A 109 -1.76 -4.57 -15.22
N PHE A 110 -2.96 -4.78 -15.74
CA PHE A 110 -3.21 -5.21 -17.12
C PHE A 110 -4.03 -4.16 -17.89
N THR A 111 -4.03 -4.26 -19.21
CA THR A 111 -4.90 -3.45 -20.09
C THR A 111 -6.38 -3.72 -19.78
N PRO A 112 -7.29 -2.80 -20.16
CA PRO A 112 -8.72 -3.01 -20.00
C PRO A 112 -9.17 -4.35 -20.63
N ASN A 113 -10.14 -5.02 -20.01
CA ASN A 113 -10.70 -6.30 -20.47
C ASN A 113 -9.70 -7.48 -20.63
N SER A 114 -8.45 -7.36 -20.14
CA SER A 114 -7.41 -8.41 -20.27
C SER A 114 -7.92 -9.83 -19.91
N PRO A 115 -7.59 -10.88 -20.69
CA PRO A 115 -8.05 -12.24 -20.42
C PRO A 115 -7.41 -12.89 -19.18
N VAL A 116 -6.34 -12.30 -18.63
CA VAL A 116 -5.72 -12.76 -17.37
C VAL A 116 -6.74 -12.59 -16.24
N PRO A 117 -7.05 -13.64 -15.44
CA PRO A 117 -8.01 -13.53 -14.35
C PRO A 117 -7.52 -12.59 -13.24
N ASP A 118 -8.47 -11.92 -12.61
CA ASP A 118 -8.21 -11.17 -11.39
C ASP A 118 -7.83 -12.15 -10.25
N CYS A 119 -6.82 -11.82 -9.46
CA CYS A 119 -6.26 -12.72 -8.46
C CYS A 119 -5.62 -11.96 -7.29
N ASN A 120 -5.62 -12.53 -6.08
CA ASN A 120 -4.97 -11.89 -4.93
C ASN A 120 -4.48 -12.84 -3.83
N ALA A 121 -3.47 -12.39 -3.09
CA ALA A 121 -2.78 -13.14 -2.02
C ALA A 121 -3.59 -13.27 -0.71
N ASN A 122 -4.57 -12.42 -0.47
CA ASN A 122 -5.28 -12.40 0.81
C ASN A 122 -6.55 -13.28 0.74
N PRO A 123 -7.04 -13.80 1.88
CA PRO A 123 -8.39 -14.36 1.97
C PRO A 123 -9.44 -13.27 1.72
N ILE A 124 -10.70 -13.68 1.51
CA ILE A 124 -11.85 -12.80 1.23
C ILE A 124 -11.89 -11.61 2.20
N ALA A 125 -11.52 -10.42 1.71
CA ALA A 125 -11.36 -9.22 2.52
C ALA A 125 -12.16 -8.03 1.96
N SER A 126 -12.96 -7.44 2.83
CA SER A 126 -13.47 -6.08 2.65
C SER A 126 -12.34 -5.10 2.98
N GLY A 127 -11.55 -4.70 1.98
CA GLY A 127 -10.46 -3.75 2.16
C GLY A 127 -9.33 -3.92 1.15
N GLY A 128 -8.11 -3.61 1.60
CA GLY A 128 -6.86 -3.78 0.86
C GLY A 128 -6.44 -5.24 0.70
N GLY A 129 -5.49 -5.46 -0.19
CA GLY A 129 -5.19 -6.77 -0.77
C GLY A 129 -4.22 -6.60 -1.94
N ARG A 130 -3.50 -7.67 -2.27
CA ARG A 130 -2.30 -7.61 -3.11
C ARG A 130 -2.49 -8.54 -4.29
N GLY A 131 -2.50 -8.00 -5.51
CA GLY A 131 -2.88 -8.75 -6.71
C GLY A 131 -3.43 -7.89 -7.84
N ALA A 132 -3.97 -8.55 -8.86
CA ALA A 132 -4.53 -7.91 -10.05
C ALA A 132 -6.06 -7.80 -9.98
N TYR A 133 -6.56 -6.60 -10.26
CA TYR A 133 -7.97 -6.28 -10.28
C TYR A 133 -8.25 -5.40 -11.49
N THR A 134 -8.55 -6.04 -12.61
CA THR A 134 -8.49 -5.38 -13.93
C THR A 134 -9.71 -4.48 -14.14
N ALA A 135 -9.54 -3.37 -14.87
CA ALA A 135 -10.66 -2.61 -15.41
C ALA A 135 -11.40 -3.47 -16.46
N ARG A 136 -12.70 -3.71 -16.29
CA ARG A 136 -13.48 -4.62 -17.13
C ARG A 136 -14.87 -4.09 -17.40
N SER A 137 -15.33 -4.31 -18.63
CA SER A 137 -16.65 -3.89 -19.10
C SER A 137 -17.26 -4.90 -20.07
N TYR A 138 -18.54 -4.70 -20.41
CA TYR A 138 -19.18 -5.33 -21.56
C TYR A 138 -19.34 -4.35 -22.74
N HIS A 139 -18.80 -3.12 -22.63
CA HIS A 139 -18.68 -2.23 -23.77
C HIS A 139 -17.68 -2.81 -24.81
N PRO A 140 -18.05 -2.90 -26.11
CA PRO A 140 -17.18 -3.49 -27.12
C PRO A 140 -15.84 -2.74 -27.23
N GLY A 141 -14.73 -3.47 -27.08
CA GLY A 141 -13.38 -2.97 -27.36
C GLY A 141 -12.73 -2.13 -26.24
N GLY A 142 -13.30 -2.04 -25.04
CA GLY A 142 -12.69 -1.21 -23.99
C GLY A 142 -13.54 -1.00 -22.74
N VAL A 143 -13.21 0.05 -21.99
CA VAL A 143 -13.87 0.48 -20.75
C VAL A 143 -14.08 2.00 -20.78
N ASN A 144 -15.08 2.51 -20.06
CA ASN A 144 -15.11 3.93 -19.71
C ASN A 144 -14.26 4.18 -18.45
N SER A 145 -13.50 5.27 -18.46
CA SER A 145 -12.74 5.76 -17.31
C SER A 145 -13.04 7.24 -17.05
N ALA A 146 -13.27 7.58 -15.78
CA ALA A 146 -13.40 8.96 -15.33
C ALA A 146 -12.02 9.48 -14.90
N MET A 147 -11.69 10.70 -15.33
CA MET A 147 -10.40 11.36 -15.14
C MET A 147 -10.45 12.34 -13.96
N ALA A 148 -9.29 12.76 -13.44
CA ALA A 148 -9.21 13.65 -12.28
C ALA A 148 -9.63 15.11 -12.55
N ASP A 149 -9.85 15.48 -13.82
CA ASP A 149 -10.48 16.74 -14.23
C ASP A 149 -12.02 16.66 -14.29
N GLY A 150 -12.60 15.49 -14.01
CA GLY A 150 -14.04 15.22 -14.09
C GLY A 150 -14.53 14.81 -15.48
N SER A 151 -13.66 14.75 -16.50
CA SER A 151 -14.01 14.21 -17.82
C SER A 151 -14.16 12.69 -17.78
N ALA A 152 -14.95 12.14 -18.71
CA ALA A 152 -15.03 10.71 -18.97
C ALA A 152 -14.43 10.41 -20.35
N ARG A 153 -13.71 9.30 -20.47
CA ARG A 153 -13.09 8.83 -21.71
C ARG A 153 -13.34 7.34 -21.91
N PHE A 154 -13.63 6.95 -23.13
CA PHE A 154 -13.54 5.55 -23.53
C PHE A 154 -12.06 5.20 -23.76
N VAL A 155 -11.61 4.10 -23.16
CA VAL A 155 -10.23 3.61 -23.24
C VAL A 155 -10.25 2.23 -23.88
N SER A 156 -9.58 2.10 -25.03
CA SER A 156 -9.47 0.83 -25.74
C SER A 156 -8.76 -0.23 -24.90
N GLN A 157 -9.18 -1.48 -25.03
CA GLN A 157 -8.48 -2.66 -24.50
C GLN A 157 -7.11 -2.89 -25.17
N ASP A 158 -6.94 -2.38 -26.39
CA ASP A 158 -5.70 -2.47 -27.19
C ASP A 158 -4.76 -1.27 -26.93
N ILE A 159 -5.02 -0.46 -25.90
CA ILE A 159 -4.14 0.61 -25.45
C ILE A 159 -2.75 0.06 -25.10
N ASP A 160 -1.69 0.80 -25.44
CA ASP A 160 -0.35 0.48 -24.99
C ASP A 160 -0.30 0.43 -23.44
N LEU A 161 0.24 -0.67 -22.92
CA LEU A 161 0.23 -0.95 -21.48
C LEU A 161 1.04 0.07 -20.67
N SER A 162 2.07 0.70 -21.25
CA SER A 162 2.82 1.76 -20.58
C SER A 162 2.00 3.05 -20.47
N VAL A 163 1.25 3.40 -21.51
CA VAL A 163 0.31 4.55 -21.51
C VAL A 163 -0.82 4.30 -20.51
N TRP A 164 -1.44 3.11 -20.53
CA TRP A 164 -2.48 2.75 -19.57
C TRP A 164 -1.98 2.84 -18.13
N ARG A 165 -0.78 2.31 -17.84
CA ARG A 165 -0.15 2.41 -16.52
C ARG A 165 0.17 3.85 -16.14
N ALA A 166 0.64 4.69 -17.07
CA ALA A 166 0.88 6.11 -16.81
C ALA A 166 -0.37 6.83 -16.29
N LEU A 167 -1.55 6.55 -16.88
CA LEU A 167 -2.84 7.09 -16.44
C LEU A 167 -3.21 6.71 -14.99
N ALA A 168 -2.61 5.66 -14.42
CA ALA A 168 -2.80 5.27 -13.02
C ALA A 168 -1.94 6.08 -12.04
N THR A 169 -1.24 7.12 -12.51
CA THR A 169 -0.33 7.95 -11.70
C THR A 169 -0.59 9.43 -11.91
N ARG A 170 -0.26 10.24 -10.90
CA ARG A 170 -0.31 11.70 -10.90
C ARG A 170 0.95 12.34 -11.51
N GLY A 171 1.64 11.63 -12.39
CA GLY A 171 3.00 11.98 -12.82
C GLY A 171 3.53 11.19 -14.02
N GLY A 172 2.64 10.71 -14.89
CA GLY A 172 2.99 10.15 -16.20
C GLY A 172 3.83 8.89 -16.17
N GLY A 173 3.67 8.03 -15.17
CA GLY A 173 4.42 6.77 -15.03
C GLY A 173 5.78 6.89 -14.34
N ALA A 174 6.14 8.08 -13.82
CA ALA A 174 7.35 8.21 -12.99
C ALA A 174 7.15 7.53 -11.62
N THR A 175 7.73 6.33 -11.45
CA THR A 175 7.58 5.49 -10.24
C THR A 175 8.45 5.88 -9.05
N GLY A 176 9.31 6.90 -9.18
CA GLY A 176 10.17 7.36 -8.09
C GLY A 176 9.68 8.66 -7.44
N PRO A 177 9.97 8.91 -6.15
CA PRO A 177 9.99 10.26 -5.64
C PRO A 177 11.05 11.03 -6.46
N ARG A 178 10.61 11.90 -7.38
CA ARG A 178 11.50 12.94 -7.91
C ARG A 178 11.93 13.72 -6.68
N ASN A 179 13.21 13.59 -6.32
CA ASN A 179 13.80 14.24 -5.16
C ASN A 179 13.19 15.62 -5.02
N GLU A 180 12.40 15.83 -3.96
CA GLU A 180 11.99 17.18 -3.59
C GLU A 180 13.28 17.97 -3.61
N HIS A 181 13.32 19.00 -4.46
CA HIS A 181 14.50 19.85 -4.50
C HIS A 181 14.78 20.21 -3.05
N LYS A 182 16.00 19.89 -2.58
CA LYS A 182 16.50 20.47 -1.34
C LYS A 182 16.31 21.97 -1.53
N ARG A 183 15.22 22.50 -0.99
CA ARG A 183 15.08 23.92 -0.71
C ARG A 183 16.30 24.15 0.14
N ARG A 184 17.31 24.78 -0.46
CA ARG A 184 18.48 25.26 0.25
C ARG A 184 17.92 26.29 1.22
N SER A 185 17.49 25.81 2.39
CA SER A 185 17.42 26.62 3.56
C SER A 185 18.84 27.14 3.72
N SER A 186 19.03 28.40 3.35
CA SER A 186 20.23 29.14 3.65
C SER A 186 20.23 29.32 5.16
N SER A 187 20.60 28.25 5.88
CA SER A 187 20.82 28.24 7.31
C SER A 187 22.04 29.09 7.59
N ARG A 188 21.80 30.40 7.66
CA ARG A 188 22.73 31.39 8.19
C ARG A 188 23.23 30.85 9.53
N PRO A 189 24.55 30.66 9.72
CA PRO A 189 25.05 30.06 10.94
C PRO A 189 24.66 30.95 12.14
N PRO A 190 24.29 30.36 13.29
CA PRO A 190 23.96 31.14 14.47
C PRO A 190 25.16 31.98 14.91
N LYS A 191 24.94 33.27 15.18
CA LYS A 191 26.00 34.14 15.72
C LYS A 191 26.48 33.59 17.05
N ALA A 192 27.79 33.41 17.20
CA ALA A 192 28.40 33.03 18.47
C ALA A 192 28.07 34.09 19.54
N ASN A 193 27.41 33.65 20.63
CA ASN A 193 27.03 34.54 21.71
C ASN A 193 28.19 34.68 22.70
N SER A 194 28.98 35.75 22.56
CA SER A 194 30.10 36.04 23.46
C SER A 194 29.61 36.55 24.82
N GLN A 195 29.23 35.64 25.72
CA GLN A 195 28.98 36.02 27.11
C GLN A 195 30.31 36.45 27.77
N ARG A 196 30.47 37.76 27.93
CA ARG A 196 31.54 38.35 28.76
C ARG A 196 31.35 37.90 30.21
N SER A 197 32.34 37.19 30.74
CA SER A 197 32.48 36.95 32.17
C SER A 197 32.74 38.27 32.92
N ARG A 198 32.06 38.45 34.05
CA ARG A 198 32.44 39.40 35.11
C ARG A 198 32.49 38.64 36.44
N PRO A 199 33.43 38.97 37.35
CA PRO A 199 33.82 38.07 38.42
C PRO A 199 33.01 38.27 39.70
N PHE A 200 32.85 37.19 40.47
CA PHE A 200 32.59 37.27 41.91
C PHE A 200 33.49 36.28 42.66
N LEU A 201 34.06 36.75 43.77
CA LEU A 201 35.06 36.06 44.61
C LEU A 201 34.38 35.20 45.71
N PRO A 202 35.13 34.35 46.45
CA PRO A 202 34.69 32.98 46.71
C PRO A 202 34.35 32.68 48.18
N THR A 203 33.76 31.50 48.41
CA THR A 203 33.82 30.81 49.70
C THR A 203 34.23 29.34 49.58
N ARG A 204 35.14 28.95 50.48
CA ARG A 204 35.49 27.59 50.97
C ARG A 204 34.22 26.75 51.30
N ARG A 205 34.17 25.43 51.51
CA ARG A 205 35.08 24.25 51.69
C ARG A 205 34.14 22.99 51.66
N SER A 206 34.50 21.69 51.66
CA SER A 206 35.72 20.87 51.47
C SER A 206 35.26 19.40 51.20
N HIS A 207 36.20 18.45 51.10
CA HIS A 207 35.99 16.98 51.06
C HIS A 207 35.50 16.42 49.71
N GLY A 208 35.81 15.17 49.35
CA GLY A 208 36.64 14.17 50.03
C GLY A 208 36.63 12.86 49.25
N ARG A 209 37.80 12.25 49.05
CA ARG A 209 38.07 11.11 48.15
C ARG A 209 37.11 9.91 48.28
N ALA A 210 36.88 9.27 47.14
CA ALA A 210 36.33 7.92 47.04
C ALA A 210 37.27 6.85 47.64
N VAL A 211 36.68 5.71 48.06
CA VAL A 211 37.37 4.43 48.31
C VAL A 211 36.47 3.29 47.80
N ALA A 212 37.07 2.28 47.17
CA ALA A 212 36.38 1.11 46.61
C ALA A 212 36.36 -0.09 47.57
N ARG A 213 35.44 -1.06 47.38
CA ARG A 213 35.72 -2.51 47.57
C ARG A 213 34.61 -3.49 47.14
N ARG A 214 35.07 -4.58 46.51
CA ARG A 214 34.67 -6.01 46.57
C ARG A 214 33.19 -6.45 46.72
N ALA A 215 32.76 -7.23 45.72
CA ALA A 215 32.25 -8.62 45.78
C ALA A 215 31.42 -9.14 46.98
N GLY A 216 30.26 -9.73 46.67
CA GLY A 216 29.52 -10.65 47.53
C GLY A 216 28.38 -11.40 46.79
N LYS A 217 28.30 -12.73 46.98
CA LYS A 217 27.08 -13.58 46.86
C LYS A 217 26.60 -13.84 48.31
N PRO A 218 25.30 -14.05 48.61
CA PRO A 218 24.73 -15.41 48.53
C PRO A 218 23.19 -15.59 48.36
N GLN A 219 22.81 -16.84 48.02
CA GLN A 219 21.65 -17.66 48.51
C GLN A 219 20.15 -17.32 48.30
N ASN A 220 19.46 -18.30 47.69
CA ASN A 220 18.20 -19.01 48.07
C ASN A 220 16.87 -18.28 48.37
N ALA A 221 15.77 -18.71 47.72
CA ALA A 221 14.65 -19.51 48.32
C ALA A 221 13.30 -19.35 47.55
N GLY A 222 12.42 -20.37 47.63
CA GLY A 222 11.01 -20.36 47.14
C GLY A 222 10.87 -20.67 45.64
N ASP A 223 10.47 -21.85 45.16
CA ASP A 223 9.32 -22.72 45.47
C ASP A 223 7.94 -22.11 45.12
N LEU A 224 7.42 -22.52 43.96
CA LEU A 224 5.98 -22.52 43.63
C LEU A 224 5.66 -23.76 42.76
N SER A 225 5.44 -24.86 43.47
CA SER A 225 4.45 -25.91 43.19
C SER A 225 3.69 -25.92 41.85
N SER A 226 3.82 -27.07 41.18
CA SER A 226 2.96 -27.52 40.08
C SER A 226 1.47 -27.58 40.45
N TRP A 227 0.60 -27.14 39.52
CA TRP A 227 -0.80 -27.57 39.47
C TRP A 227 -1.14 -28.12 38.09
N LEU A 228 -1.29 -29.44 38.00
CA LEU A 228 -1.96 -30.11 36.89
C LEU A 228 -3.47 -29.93 37.05
N TRP A 229 -4.21 -29.62 35.97
CA TRP A 229 -5.52 -30.25 35.76
C TRP A 229 -6.06 -30.21 34.33
N ARG A 230 -6.26 -31.40 33.76
CA ARG A 230 -7.14 -31.79 32.64
C ARG A 230 -7.18 -33.34 32.61
N PRO A 231 -8.20 -33.99 32.04
CA PRO A 231 -9.62 -33.64 31.94
C PRO A 231 -10.51 -34.81 32.46
N SER A 232 -11.84 -34.69 32.36
CA SER A 232 -12.74 -35.87 32.38
C SER A 232 -13.94 -35.68 31.45
N HIS A 233 -14.31 -36.75 30.75
CA HIS A 233 -15.45 -36.81 29.84
C HIS A 233 -16.79 -36.94 30.57
N GLY A 234 -17.86 -36.53 29.89
CA GLY A 234 -19.28 -36.76 30.19
C GLY A 234 -20.10 -36.35 28.99
#